data_AF-A0A973HN22-F1
#
_entry.id   AF-A0A973HN22-F1
#
_cell.length_a   1.000
_cell.length_b   1.000
_cell.length_c   1.000
_cell.angle_alpha   90.00
_cell.angle_beta   90.00
_cell.angle_gamma   90.00
#
_symmetry.space_group_name_H-M   'P 1'
#
loop_
_entity.id
_entity.type
_entity.pdbx_description
1 polymer ?
#
loop_
_entity_poly.entity_id
_entity_poly.type
_entity_poly.pdbx_seq_one_letter_code
_entity_poly.pdbx_strand_id
1 'polypeptide(L)'
;MRLNNPSNYGADRFIENVNGTLIKKQGKSKKGCTKWHKSNKYLQLQAQIAELNRKIASARKASQGKLANNILKHGRIIKTEKLSYRGYQNNFGKSINKRAPGLLLEILRRKAANAGGGVI
;
A
#
# COMPACT_ATOMS: atom_id res chain seq x y z
N MET A 1 0.61 -16.33 -14.57
CA MET A 1 -0.07 -17.10 -13.51
C MET A 1 -0.63 -18.41 -14.05
N ARG A 2 -1.59 -18.41 -14.99
CA ARG A 2 -2.10 -19.66 -15.61
C ARG A 2 -1.03 -20.54 -16.24
N LEU A 3 -0.20 -19.99 -17.12
CA LEU A 3 0.86 -20.73 -17.82
C LEU A 3 1.87 -21.38 -16.86
N ASN A 4 2.16 -20.72 -15.73
CA ASN A 4 3.10 -21.23 -14.73
C ASN A 4 2.43 -22.20 -13.73
N ASN A 5 1.11 -22.32 -13.78
CA ASN A 5 0.31 -23.14 -12.87
C ASN A 5 -0.80 -23.88 -13.62
N PRO A 6 -0.51 -24.61 -14.71
CA PRO A 6 -1.55 -25.19 -15.57
C PRO A 6 -2.41 -26.21 -14.82
N SER A 7 -1.82 -26.98 -13.91
CA SER A 7 -2.51 -27.97 -13.07
C SER A 7 -3.56 -27.37 -12.13
N ASN A 8 -3.43 -26.09 -11.77
CA ASN A 8 -4.32 -25.38 -10.85
C ASN A 8 -5.63 -24.89 -11.50
N TYR A 9 -5.76 -25.01 -12.82
CA TYR A 9 -6.96 -24.59 -13.55
C TYR A 9 -7.69 -25.80 -14.11
N GLY A 10 -9.02 -25.69 -14.20
CA GLY A 10 -9.84 -26.64 -14.97
C GLY A 10 -9.54 -26.55 -16.46
N ALA A 11 -9.99 -27.54 -17.23
CA ALA A 11 -9.87 -27.51 -18.69
C ALA A 11 -10.67 -26.33 -19.27
N ASP A 12 -10.11 -25.71 -20.31
CA ASP A 12 -10.83 -24.76 -21.15
C ASP A 12 -11.95 -25.49 -21.90
N ARG A 13 -13.06 -24.82 -22.16
CA ARG A 13 -14.20 -25.37 -22.89
C ARG A 13 -14.58 -24.42 -24.02
N PHE A 14 -15.07 -24.95 -25.13
CA PHE A 14 -15.67 -24.15 -26.18
C PHE A 14 -17.18 -24.26 -26.07
N ILE A 15 -17.86 -23.13 -26.14
CA ILE A 15 -19.32 -23.05 -26.18
C ILE A 15 -19.74 -22.38 -27.47
N GLU A 16 -20.79 -22.87 -28.09
CA GLU A 16 -21.37 -22.22 -29.26
C GLU A 16 -22.39 -21.17 -28.80
N ASN A 17 -22.30 -19.97 -29.36
CA ASN A 17 -23.30 -18.92 -29.14
C ASN A 17 -24.53 -19.15 -30.01
N VAL A 18 -25.61 -18.43 -29.71
CA VAL A 18 -26.85 -18.37 -30.51
C VAL A 18 -26.62 -18.06 -32.00
N ASN A 19 -25.51 -17.40 -32.35
CA ASN A 19 -25.13 -17.06 -33.73
C ASN A 19 -24.17 -18.08 -34.37
N GLY A 20 -23.98 -19.27 -33.79
CA GLY A 20 -23.07 -20.31 -34.29
C GLY A 20 -21.58 -20.05 -34.06
N THR A 21 -21.21 -18.97 -33.36
CA THR A 21 -19.81 -18.65 -33.08
C THR A 21 -19.29 -19.43 -31.87
N LEU A 22 -18.16 -20.11 -32.01
CA LEU A 22 -17.45 -20.78 -30.91
C LEU A 22 -16.71 -19.77 -30.01
N ILE A 23 -17.10 -19.69 -28.74
CA ILE A 23 -16.40 -18.94 -27.69
C ILE A 23 -15.57 -19.89 -26.82
N LYS A 24 -14.28 -19.54 -26.66
CA LYS A 24 -13.42 -20.17 -25.66
C LYS A 24 -13.73 -19.66 -24.24
N LYS A 25 -14.24 -20.52 -23.38
CA LYS A 25 -14.39 -20.31 -21.93
C LYS A 25 -13.20 -20.89 -21.19
N GLN A 26 -12.43 -20.04 -20.53
CA GLN A 26 -11.27 -20.47 -19.75
C GLN A 26 -11.67 -21.21 -18.47
N GLY A 27 -10.98 -22.32 -18.17
CA GLY A 27 -11.25 -23.10 -16.97
C GLY A 27 -10.94 -22.34 -15.69
N LYS A 28 -11.83 -22.41 -14.70
CA LYS A 28 -11.68 -21.69 -13.41
C LYS A 28 -10.56 -22.30 -12.56
N SER A 29 -10.06 -21.54 -11.59
CA SER A 29 -9.13 -22.07 -10.58
C SER A 29 -9.80 -23.21 -9.81
N LYS A 30 -9.12 -24.34 -9.68
CA LYS A 30 -9.57 -25.47 -8.86
C LYS A 30 -9.53 -25.06 -7.39
N LYS A 31 -10.50 -25.54 -6.60
CA LYS A 31 -10.50 -25.36 -5.15
C LYS A 31 -9.43 -26.27 -4.52
N GLY A 32 -8.77 -25.82 -3.46
CA GLY A 32 -7.74 -26.60 -2.74
C GLY A 32 -6.32 -26.50 -3.29
N CYS A 33 -6.08 -25.76 -4.39
CA CYS A 33 -4.72 -25.53 -4.89
C CYS A 33 -3.95 -24.56 -3.99
N THR A 34 -2.95 -25.06 -3.29
CA THR A 34 -2.13 -24.29 -2.33
C THR A 34 -0.83 -23.74 -2.93
N LYS A 35 -0.24 -24.43 -3.92
CA LYS A 35 1.04 -24.03 -4.54
C LYS A 35 0.81 -23.13 -5.75
N TRP A 36 1.40 -21.93 -5.72
CA TRP A 36 1.34 -20.94 -6.80
C TRP A 36 2.74 -20.47 -7.20
N HIS A 37 3.18 -20.87 -8.39
CA HIS A 37 4.43 -20.44 -9.00
C HIS A 37 4.27 -19.06 -9.64
N LYS A 38 4.98 -18.07 -9.09
CA LYS A 38 5.10 -16.73 -9.68
C LYS A 38 6.04 -16.78 -10.89
N SER A 39 5.80 -15.94 -11.89
CA SER A 39 6.75 -15.78 -12.99
C SER A 39 7.94 -14.93 -12.58
N ASN A 40 9.09 -15.12 -13.23
CA ASN A 40 10.27 -14.27 -13.01
C ASN A 40 9.95 -12.79 -13.23
N LYS A 41 9.18 -12.46 -14.29
CA LYS A 41 8.70 -11.10 -14.54
C LYS A 41 7.84 -10.55 -13.39
N TYR A 42 6.98 -11.37 -12.79
CA TYR A 42 6.19 -10.97 -11.64
C TYR A 42 7.08 -10.67 -10.43
N LEU A 43 8.08 -11.52 -10.16
CA LEU A 43 9.03 -11.32 -9.07
C LEU A 43 9.85 -10.04 -9.24
N GLN A 44 10.32 -9.77 -10.46
CA GLN A 44 11.02 -8.53 -10.81
C GLN A 44 10.14 -7.29 -10.55
N LEU A 45 8.89 -7.30 -11.01
CA LEU A 45 7.95 -6.20 -10.77
C LEU A 45 7.65 -6.03 -9.27
N GLN A 46 7.50 -7.12 -8.53
CA GLN A 46 7.30 -7.09 -7.09
C GLN A 46 8.48 -6.41 -6.38
N ALA A 47 9.72 -6.74 -6.77
CA ALA A 47 10.92 -6.11 -6.25
C ALA A 47 11.00 -4.61 -6.58
N GLN A 48 10.65 -4.22 -7.82
CA GLN A 48 10.59 -2.81 -8.23
C GLN A 48 9.59 -2.02 -7.41
N ILE A 49 8.39 -2.57 -7.16
CA ILE A 49 7.36 -1.93 -6.32
C ILE A 49 7.87 -1.79 -4.88
N ALA A 50 8.50 -2.82 -4.33
CA ALA A 50 9.07 -2.77 -2.97
C ALA A 50 10.15 -1.68 -2.85
N GLU A 51 11.02 -1.57 -3.85
CA GLU A 51 12.07 -0.56 -3.90
C GLU A 51 11.51 0.87 -4.00
N LEU A 52 10.49 1.09 -4.83
CA LEU A 52 9.80 2.37 -4.91
C LEU A 52 9.14 2.74 -3.57
N ASN A 53 8.48 1.79 -2.93
CA ASN A 53 7.87 2.00 -1.62
C ASN A 53 8.92 2.33 -0.54
N ARG A 54 10.09 1.68 -0.57
CA ARG A 54 11.23 2.01 0.30
C ARG A 54 11.70 3.44 0.11
N LYS A 55 11.87 3.89 -1.15
CA LYS A 55 12.27 5.27 -1.47
C LYS A 55 11.23 6.28 -0.98
N ILE A 56 9.94 6.03 -1.23
CA ILE A 56 8.83 6.86 -0.73
C ILE A 56 8.85 6.92 0.80
N ALA A 57 9.10 5.79 1.46
CA ALA A 57 9.14 5.71 2.92
C ALA A 57 10.31 6.51 3.52
N SER A 58 11.48 6.50 2.88
CA SER A 58 12.61 7.34 3.27
C SER A 58 12.29 8.83 3.07
N ALA A 59 11.78 9.20 1.90
CA ALA A 59 11.44 10.58 1.56
C ALA A 59 10.39 11.18 2.51
N ARG A 60 9.32 10.45 2.84
CA ARG A 60 8.31 10.92 3.81
C ARG A 60 8.91 11.10 5.21
N LYS A 61 9.81 10.20 5.66
CA LYS A 61 10.47 10.34 6.97
C LYS A 61 11.34 11.59 7.03
N ALA A 62 12.09 11.87 5.97
CA ALA A 62 12.89 13.08 5.85
C ALA A 62 12.02 14.35 5.83
N SER A 63 10.99 14.37 4.96
CA SER A 63 10.08 15.52 4.83
C SER A 63 9.32 15.81 6.12
N GLN A 64 8.69 14.79 6.73
CA GLN A 64 7.97 14.97 7.99
C GLN A 64 8.90 15.28 9.17
N GLY A 65 10.13 14.76 9.17
CA GLY A 65 11.15 15.13 10.14
C GLY A 65 11.53 16.62 10.06
N LYS A 66 11.69 17.15 8.83
CA LYS A 66 11.94 18.57 8.58
C LYS A 66 10.75 19.43 9.01
N LEU A 67 9.53 19.04 8.66
CA LEU A 67 8.32 19.75 9.05
C LEU A 67 8.16 19.79 10.58
N ALA A 68 8.36 18.66 11.26
CA ALA A 68 8.31 18.59 12.72
C ALA A 68 9.34 19.52 13.38
N ASN A 69 10.57 19.55 12.87
CA ASN A 69 11.60 20.49 13.35
C ASN A 69 11.16 21.95 13.17
N ASN A 70 10.59 22.29 12.01
CA ASN A 70 10.12 23.64 11.74
C ASN A 70 8.99 24.03 12.70
N ILE A 71 8.03 23.14 12.98
CA ILE A 71 6.96 23.41 13.93
C ILE A 71 7.52 23.64 15.34
N LEU A 72 8.44 22.78 15.80
CA LEU A 72 9.04 22.88 17.14
C LEU A 72 9.83 24.15 17.37
N LYS A 73 10.38 24.78 16.33
CA LYS A 73 11.01 26.10 16.44
C LYS A 73 10.05 27.18 16.93
N HIS A 74 8.74 27.03 16.67
CA HIS A 74 7.73 28.00 17.08
C HIS A 74 7.22 27.74 18.50
N GLY A 75 7.34 26.52 19.01
CA GLY A 75 6.90 26.21 20.36
C GLY A 75 6.97 24.73 20.71
N ARG A 76 7.02 24.46 22.02
CA ARG A 76 7.07 23.11 22.59
C ARG A 76 5.69 22.52 22.89
N ILE A 77 4.66 23.35 23.02
CA ILE A 77 3.27 22.93 23.20
C ILE A 77 2.54 23.09 21.87
N ILE A 78 2.09 21.98 21.30
CA ILE A 78 1.47 21.95 19.98
C ILE A 78 0.03 21.48 20.15
N LYS A 79 -0.93 22.32 19.76
CA LYS A 79 -2.35 21.95 19.73
C LYS A 79 -2.69 21.43 18.34
N THR A 80 -3.30 20.25 18.28
CA THR A 80 -3.68 19.59 17.02
C THR A 80 -5.18 19.35 16.94
N GLU A 81 -5.70 19.28 15.72
CA GLU A 81 -7.09 18.89 15.49
C GLU A 81 -7.30 17.40 15.78
N LYS A 82 -8.48 17.08 16.34
CA LYS A 82 -8.90 15.69 16.57
C LYS A 82 -9.36 15.06 15.26
N LEU A 83 -8.47 14.33 14.59
CA LEU A 83 -8.73 13.68 13.31
C LEU A 83 -8.95 12.17 13.42
N SER A 84 -9.78 11.63 12.54
CA SER A 84 -9.87 10.18 12.30
C SER A 84 -8.88 9.75 11.23
N TYR A 85 -7.67 9.36 11.64
CA TYR A 85 -6.65 8.86 10.70
C TYR A 85 -7.10 7.58 9.97
N ARG A 86 -7.89 6.72 10.63
CA ARG A 86 -8.48 5.54 9.99
C ARG A 86 -9.47 5.93 8.88
N GLY A 87 -10.32 6.94 9.14
CA GLY A 87 -11.23 7.47 8.13
C GLY A 87 -10.49 8.02 6.91
N TYR A 88 -9.40 8.76 7.15
CA TYR A 88 -8.56 9.27 6.06
C TYR A 88 -7.80 8.18 5.31
N GLN A 89 -7.35 7.12 5.98
CA GLN A 89 -6.72 5.98 5.31
C GLN A 89 -7.70 5.28 4.37
N ASN A 90 -8.96 5.12 4.77
CA ASN A 90 -9.99 4.49 3.95
C ASN A 90 -10.35 5.36 2.73
N ASN A 91 -10.57 6.67 2.96
CA ASN A 91 -11.01 7.58 1.89
C ASN A 91 -9.87 8.03 0.97
N PHE A 92 -8.64 8.12 1.49
CA PHE A 92 -7.50 8.75 0.81
C PHE A 92 -6.20 7.94 0.92
N GLY A 93 -6.27 6.61 0.97
CA GLY A 93 -5.13 5.74 1.28
C GLY A 93 -3.84 6.02 0.51
N LYS A 94 -3.92 6.30 -0.81
CA LYS A 94 -2.75 6.68 -1.63
C LYS A 94 -2.14 8.01 -1.19
N SER A 95 -2.96 9.01 -0.93
CA SER A 95 -2.53 10.34 -0.48
C SER A 95 -1.97 10.30 0.95
N ILE A 96 -2.62 9.56 1.84
CA ILE A 96 -2.16 9.38 3.22
C ILE A 96 -0.85 8.60 3.29
N ASN A 97 -0.66 7.59 2.44
CA ASN A 97 0.61 6.85 2.36
C ASN A 97 1.80 7.77 1.99
N LYS A 98 1.58 8.68 1.04
CA LYS A 98 2.59 9.65 0.56
C LYS A 98 2.83 10.79 1.56
N ARG A 99 1.77 11.43 2.06
CA ARG A 99 1.86 12.60 2.95
C ARG A 99 2.21 12.21 4.37
N ALA A 100 1.75 11.04 4.84
CA ALA A 100 2.04 10.47 6.17
C ALA A 100 1.79 11.43 7.37
N PRO A 101 0.58 12.02 7.50
CA PRO A 101 0.27 12.90 8.63
C PRO A 101 0.34 12.20 10.00
N GLY A 102 0.05 10.90 10.07
CA GLY A 102 0.23 10.11 11.31
C GLY A 102 1.70 10.05 11.75
N LEU A 103 2.62 9.87 10.81
CA LEU A 103 4.07 9.88 11.08
C LEU A 103 4.53 11.26 11.58
N LEU A 104 3.98 12.34 11.04
CA LEU A 104 4.26 13.69 11.54
C LEU A 104 3.88 13.82 13.03
N LEU A 105 2.67 13.38 13.39
CA LEU A 105 2.19 13.42 14.78
C LEU A 105 3.07 12.58 15.72
N GLU A 106 3.49 11.40 15.29
CA GLU A 106 4.42 10.56 16.06
C GLU A 106 5.77 11.25 16.30
N ILE A 107 6.34 11.87 15.25
CA ILE A 107 7.61 12.60 15.37
C ILE A 107 7.43 13.82 16.29
N LEU A 108 6.32 14.56 16.15
CA LEU A 108 6.03 15.72 17.00
C LEU A 108 5.88 15.32 18.46
N ARG A 109 5.09 14.29 18.77
CA ARG A 109 4.92 13.79 20.15
C ARG A 109 6.25 13.43 20.78
N ARG A 110 7.08 12.65 20.07
CA ARG A 110 8.39 12.24 20.56
C ARG A 110 9.33 13.43 20.80
N LYS A 111 9.42 14.35 19.84
CA LYS A 111 10.35 15.48 19.94
C LYS A 111 9.88 16.58 20.90
N ALA A 112 8.57 16.84 20.95
CA ALA A 112 7.99 17.78 21.91
C ALA A 112 8.20 17.26 23.34
N ALA A 113 7.94 15.96 23.59
CA ALA A 113 8.21 15.34 24.89
C ALA A 113 9.70 15.46 25.29
N ASN A 114 10.62 15.19 24.36
CA ASN A 114 12.06 15.36 24.60
C ASN A 114 12.47 16.81 24.91
N ALA A 115 11.68 17.80 24.46
CA ALA A 115 11.90 19.22 24.72
C ALA A 115 11.11 19.73 25.96
N GLY A 116 10.56 18.84 26.79
CA GLY A 116 9.74 19.19 27.95
C GLY A 116 8.37 19.80 27.58
N GLY A 117 7.90 19.53 26.36
CA GLY A 117 6.60 19.96 25.85
C GLY A 117 5.67 18.78 25.54
N GLY A 118 4.63 19.04 24.76
CA GLY A 118 3.60 18.05 24.48
C GLY A 118 2.75 18.40 23.26
N VAL A 119 2.11 17.37 22.71
CA VAL A 119 1.10 17.52 21.65
C VAL A 119 -0.26 17.22 22.27
N ILE A 120 -1.15 18.20 22.23
CA ILE A 120 -2.48 18.20 22.84
C ILE A 120 -3.55 18.19 21.74
#